data_AF-A0A075I3H2-F1
#
_entry.id   AF-A0A075I3H2-F1
#
_cell.length_a   1.000
_cell.length_b   1.000
_cell.length_c   1.000
_cell.angle_alpha   90.00
_cell.angle_beta   90.00
_cell.angle_gamma   90.00
#
_symmetry.space_group_name_H-M   'P 1'
#
loop_
_entity.id
_entity.type
_entity.pdbx_description
1 polymer ?
#
loop_
_entity_poly.entity_id
_entity_poly.type
_entity_poly.pdbx_seq_one_letter_code
_entity_poly.pdbx_strand_id
1 'polypeptide(L)' 'MVRLHDGDPSIYGAIREQMDNLHNEKIDSVIVPGVTSFLASAAALGAQLTLPGVTQTMIITRAENAQKFQSVKNIRTCKT' A
#
# COMPACT_ATOMS: atom_id res chain seq x y z
N MET A 1 13.39 -6.99 14.20
CA MET A 1 11.92 -6.80 14.26
C MET A 1 11.36 -7.07 12.86
N VAL A 2 10.15 -7.63 12.75
CA VAL A 2 9.50 -7.91 11.46
C VAL A 2 8.10 -7.31 11.47
N ARG A 3 7.71 -6.64 10.38
CA ARG A 3 6.34 -6.16 10.15
C ARG A 3 5.77 -6.90 8.95
N LEU A 4 4.67 -7.61 9.17
CA LEU A 4 3.98 -8.35 8.11
C LEU A 4 2.96 -7.45 7.42
N HIS A 5 2.92 -7.56 6.09
CA HIS A 5 1.99 -6.87 5.22
C HIS A 5 1.30 -7.88 4.31
N ASP A 6 0.03 -7.62 3.99
CA ASP A 6 -0.69 -8.41 3.01
C ASP A 6 -0.22 -8.10 1.60
N GLY A 7 -0.06 -9.15 0.80
CA GLY A 7 0.36 -9.05 -0.58
C GLY A 7 1.76 -8.43 -0.73
N ASP A 8 1.86 -7.35 -1.50
CA ASP A 8 3.12 -6.62 -1.69
C ASP A 8 3.06 -5.23 -1.02
N PRO A 9 4.03 -4.89 -0.14
CA PRO A 9 4.03 -3.60 0.58
C PRO A 9 4.07 -2.35 -0.30
N SER A 10 4.51 -2.46 -1.57
CA SER A 10 4.58 -1.32 -2.49
C SER A 10 3.20 -0.86 -2.98
N ILE A 11 2.18 -1.73 -2.92
CA ILE A 11 0.83 -1.43 -3.39
C ILE A 11 -0.07 -1.16 -2.17
N TYR A 12 -0.35 0.12 -1.91
CA TYR A 12 -1.19 0.58 -0.79
C TYR A 12 -0.73 0.17 0.62
N GLY A 13 0.52 -0.31 0.80
CA GLY A 13 1.02 -0.81 2.08
C GLY A 13 1.40 0.24 3.13
N ALA A 14 1.35 1.55 2.77
CA ALA A 14 1.63 2.68 3.67
C ALA A 14 2.95 2.55 4.47
N ILE A 15 4.01 2.05 3.84
CA ILE A 15 5.30 1.81 4.50
C ILE A 15 6.25 3.02 4.51
N ARG A 16 5.93 4.09 3.79
CA ARG A 16 6.86 5.19 3.52
C ARG A 16 7.38 5.89 4.78
N GLU A 17 6.47 6.36 5.64
CA GLU A 17 6.84 7.09 6.87
C GLU A 17 7.70 6.24 7.80
N GLN A 18 7.45 4.93 7.84
CA GLN A 18 8.23 4.01 8.68
C GLN A 18 9.64 3.83 8.14
N MET A 19 9.78 3.65 6.83
CA MET A 19 11.09 3.56 6.19
C MET A 19 11.89 4.86 6.35
N ASP A 20 11.22 6.01 6.23
CA ASP A 20 11.85 7.32 6.44
C ASP A 20 12.34 7.48 7.89
N ASN A 21 11.55 7.05 8.88
CA ASN A 21 11.94 7.07 10.29
C ASN A 21 13.12 6.12 10.58
N LEU A 22 13.08 4.89 10.07
CA LEU A 22 14.17 3.91 10.23
C LEU A 22 15.46 4.41 9.57
N HIS A 23 15.35 5.05 8.41
CA HIS A 23 16.48 5.68 7.74
C HIS A 23 17.10 6.81 8.57
N ASN A 24 16.28 7.69 9.14
CA ASN A 24 16.74 8.80 9.98
C ASN A 24 17.43 8.32 11.26
N GLU A 25 16.96 7.21 11.84
CA GLU A 25 17.56 6.58 13.03
C GLU A 25 18.77 5.69 12.68
N LYS A 26 19.14 5.57 11.40
CA LYS A 26 20.21 4.71 10.89
C LYS A 26 20.02 3.24 11.27
N ILE A 27 18.76 2.79 11.26
CA ILE A 27 18.38 1.40 11.49
C ILE A 27 18.26 0.72 10.14
N ASP A 28 19.07 -0.31 9.93
CA ASP A 28 19.00 -1.11 8.71
C ASP A 28 17.64 -1.80 8.57
N SER A 29 17.04 -1.63 7.39
CA SER A 29 15.74 -2.21 7.06
C SER A 29 15.71 -2.64 5.59
N VAL A 30 14.94 -3.68 5.32
CA VAL A 30 14.79 -4.25 3.98
C VAL A 30 13.32 -4.55 3.72
N ILE A 31 12.87 -4.25 2.50
CA ILE A 31 11.53 -4.61 2.03
C ILE A 31 11.69 -5.95 1.29
N VAL A 32 10.98 -6.98 1.77
CA VAL A 32 10.88 -8.26 1.09
C VAL A 32 9.63 -8.20 0.18
N PRO A 33 9.78 -8.37 -1.15
CA PRO A 33 8.65 -8.31 -2.06
C PRO A 33 7.69 -9.49 -1.85
N GLY A 34 6.41 -9.26 -2.12
CA GLY A 34 5.35 -10.25 -1.97
C GLY A 34 4.51 -10.43 -3.24
N VAL A 35 3.45 -11.23 -3.14
CA VAL A 35 2.51 -11.46 -4.25
C VAL A 35 1.26 -10.62 -4.02
N THR A 36 1.09 -9.58 -4.82
CA THR A 36 -0.08 -8.71 -4.75
C THR A 36 -1.39 -9.43 -5.13
N SER A 37 -2.50 -8.97 -4.56
CA SER A 37 -3.82 -9.60 -4.69
C SER A 37 -4.33 -9.64 -6.13
N PHE A 38 -4.06 -8.63 -6.96
CA PHE A 38 -4.54 -8.64 -8.35
C PHE A 38 -3.85 -9.72 -9.20
N LEU A 39 -2.58 -10.01 -8.93
CA LEU A 39 -1.87 -11.11 -9.60
C LEU A 39 -2.38 -12.47 -9.12
N ALA A 40 -2.61 -12.61 -7.80
CA ALA A 40 -3.21 -13.81 -7.25
C ALA A 40 -4.61 -14.08 -7.87
N SER A 41 -5.44 -13.04 -7.99
CA SER A 41 -6.74 -13.13 -8.66
C SER A 41 -6.64 -13.50 -10.13
N ALA A 42 -5.69 -12.92 -10.88
CA ALA A 42 -5.48 -13.27 -12.29
C ALA A 42 -5.07 -14.73 -12.46
N ALA A 43 -4.18 -15.23 -11.60
CA ALA A 43 -3.79 -16.64 -11.59
C ALA A 43 -4.97 -17.57 -11.26
N ALA A 44 -5.78 -17.21 -10.26
CA ALA A 44 -6.98 -17.98 -9.89
C ALA A 44 -8.03 -18.01 -11.02
N LEU A 45 -8.13 -16.94 -11.81
CA LEU A 45 -9.00 -16.87 -12.99
C LEU A 45 -8.38 -17.49 -14.25
N GLY A 46 -7.10 -17.91 -14.21
CA GLY A 46 -6.37 -18.38 -15.40
C GLY A 46 -6.23 -17.30 -16.47
N ALA A 47 -6.23 -16.02 -16.08
CA ALA A 47 -6.29 -14.88 -16.99
C ALA A 47 -4.95 -14.17 -17.13
N GLN A 48 -4.62 -13.78 -18.37
CA GLN A 48 -3.49 -12.89 -18.65
C GLN A 48 -3.98 -11.43 -18.65
N LEU A 49 -3.38 -10.59 -17.81
CA LEU A 49 -3.81 -9.19 -17.64
C LEU A 49 -3.33 -8.25 -18.77
N THR A 50 -2.37 -8.69 -19.58
CA THR A 50 -1.90 -8.01 -20.78
C THR A 50 -1.92 -8.98 -21.96
N LEU A 51 -2.51 -8.58 -23.08
CA LEU A 51 -2.63 -9.40 -24.27
C LEU A 51 -2.20 -8.59 -25.50
N PRO A 52 -1.21 -9.05 -26.29
CA PRO A 52 -0.76 -8.35 -27.48
C PRO A 52 -1.92 -8.04 -28.43
N GLY A 53 -2.00 -6.79 -28.91
CA GLY A 53 -3.09 -6.33 -29.79
C GLY A 53 -4.42 -6.04 -29.10
N VAL A 54 -4.55 -6.28 -27.79
CA VAL A 54 -5.79 -6.01 -27.03
C VAL A 54 -5.56 -5.02 -25.90
N THR A 55 -4.66 -5.34 -24.97
CA THR A 55 -4.30 -4.44 -23.87
C THR A 55 -2.86 -4.66 -23.43
N GLN A 56 -2.11 -3.58 -23.26
CA GLN A 56 -0.72 -3.58 -22.76
C GLN A 56 -0.59 -2.76 -21.47
N THR A 57 -1.71 -2.26 -20.94
CA THR A 57 -1.73 -1.32 -19.83
C THR A 57 -2.58 -1.88 -18.71
N MET A 58 -2.04 -1.83 -17.49
CA MET A 58 -2.77 -2.16 -16.27
C MET A 58 -2.91 -0.92 -15.41
N ILE A 59 -4.13 -0.60 -14.98
CA ILE A 59 -4.41 0.50 -14.07
C ILE A 59 -4.72 -0.08 -12.69
N ILE A 60 -3.84 0.18 -11.73
CA ILE A 60 -4.03 -0.20 -10.33
C ILE A 60 -4.61 1.01 -9.61
N THR A 61 -5.87 0.92 -9.23
CA THR A 61 -6.59 2.00 -8.55
C THR A 61 -7.54 1.44 -7.49
N ARG A 62 -8.08 2.34 -6.68
CA ARG A 62 -9.19 2.07 -5.75
C ARG A 62 -10.33 3.01 -6.10
N ALA A 63 -11.56 2.54 -5.95
CA ALA A 63 -12.71 3.43 -6.03
C ALA A 63 -12.58 4.54 -4.98
N GLU A 64 -13.01 5.75 -5.35
CA GLU A 64 -13.14 6.83 -4.37
C GLU A 64 -14.22 6.42 -3.35
N ASN A 65 -13.83 6.31 -2.08
CA ASN A 65 -14.81 6.25 -1.01
C ASN A 65 -15.17 7.69 -0.65
N ALA A 66 -16.46 8.01 -0.60
CA ALA A 66 -16.99 9.29 -0.10
C ALA A 66 -16.79 9.47 1.43
N GLN A 67 -15.70 8.97 2.00
CA GLN A 67 -15.31 9.24 3.36
C GLN A 67 -14.66 10.63 3.42
N LYS A 68 -15.42 11.59 3.95
CA LYS A 68 -14.92 12.92 4.31
C LYS A 68 -13.68 12.73 5.20
N PHE A 69 -12.53 13.19 4.71
CA PHE A 69 -11.36 13.42 5.54
C PHE A 69 -11.76 14.42 6.64
N GLN A 70 -12.01 13.93 7.86
CA GLN A 70 -12.15 14.82 9.00
C GLN A 70 -10.77 15.36 9.31
N SER A 71 -10.54 16.62 8.93
CA SER A 71 -9.45 17.42 9.48
C SER A 71 -9.46 17.29 11.00
N VAL A 72 -8.29 16.94 11.56
CA VAL A 72 -8.07 16.76 13.00
C VAL A 72 -8.59 17.99 13.74
N LYS A 73 -9.76 17.87 14.39
CA LYS A 73 -10.32 18.92 15.25
C LYS A 73 -9.80 18.74 16.68
N ASN A 74 -9.01 19.73 17.11
CA ASN A 74 -8.75 20.19 18.48
C ASN A 74 -8.39 19.14 19.55
N ILE A 75 -7.08 18.95 19.74
CA ILE A 75 -6.52 18.55 21.04
C ILE A 75 -6.82 19.70 22.01
N ARG A 76 -7.77 19.46 22.92
CA ARG A 76 -8.19 20.40 23.96
C ARG A 76 -7.02 20.72 24.88
N THR A 77 -6.78 22.00 25.11
CA THR A 77 -5.91 22.52 26.16
C THR A 77 -6.36 22.01 27.53
N CYS A 78 -5.46 21.32 28.22
CA CYS A 78 -5.64 20.94 29.61
C CYS A 78 -5.46 22.19 30.48
N LYS A 79 -6.56 22.72 31.03
CA LYS A 79 -6.56 23.59 32.21
C LYS A 79 -7.45 22.93 33.25
N THR A 80 -6.82 22.37 34.27
CA THR A 80 -7.32 22.24 35.64
C THR A 80 -6.11 22.21 36.54
#